data_AF-A0A7V7JM26-F1
#
_entry.id   AF-A0A7V7JM26-F1
#
_cell.length_a   1.000
_cell.length_b   1.000
_cell.length_c   1.000
_cell.angle_alpha   90.00
_cell.angle_beta   90.00
_cell.angle_gamma   90.00
#
_symmetry.space_group_name_H-M   'P 1'
#
loop_
_entity.id
_entity.type
_entity.pdbx_description
1 polymer ?
#
loop_
_entity_poly.entity_id
_entity_poly.type
_entity_poly.pdbx_seq_one_letter_code
_entity_poly.pdbx_strand_id
1 'polypeptide(L)'
;AQWITSLLRGEDLTVRYDENEFCVVLPDTPKDEAEIVMNRIAGVLAYTDFAVKEVYQPVKVWVRAAAADLQPGDTAASLIERARRDID
;
A
#
# COMPACT_ATOMS: atom_id res chain seq x y z
N ALA A 1 9.70 2.21 0.56
CA ALA A 1 9.04 1.70 1.77
C ALA A 1 8.90 2.74 2.87
N GLN A 2 9.96 3.48 3.25
CA GLN A 2 9.94 4.37 4.44
C GLN A 2 8.73 5.34 4.53
N TRP A 3 8.32 5.96 3.43
CA TRP A 3 7.12 6.81 3.39
C TRP A 3 5.84 6.06 3.77
N ILE A 4 5.60 4.90 3.16
CA ILE A 4 4.45 4.03 3.46
C ILE A 4 4.46 3.65 4.94
N THR A 5 5.60 3.17 5.46
CA THR A 5 5.73 2.76 6.87
C THR A 5 5.49 3.91 7.84
N SER A 6 5.92 5.14 7.52
CA SER A 6 5.69 6.31 8.38
C SER A 6 4.22 6.74 8.47
N LEU A 7 3.37 6.26 7.56
CA LEU A 7 1.95 6.57 7.51
C LEU A 7 1.09 5.50 8.19
N LEU A 8 1.68 4.40 8.63
CA LEU A 8 1.01 3.25 9.23
C LEU A 8 1.20 3.21 10.76
N ARG A 9 0.43 2.35 11.44
CA ARG A 9 0.57 2.10 12.87
C ARG A 9 1.77 1.19 13.14
N GLY A 10 2.19 1.08 14.40
CA GLY A 10 3.37 0.29 14.76
C GLY A 10 3.19 -1.22 14.56
N GLU A 11 1.95 -1.70 14.66
CA GLU A 11 1.54 -3.09 14.46
C GLU A 11 1.35 -3.47 12.98
N ASP A 12 1.22 -2.48 12.09
CA ASP A 12 1.07 -2.70 10.66
C ASP A 12 2.41 -3.10 10.04
N LEU A 13 2.36 -4.00 9.05
CA LEU A 13 3.57 -4.47 8.38
C LEU A 13 3.61 -4.01 6.93
N THR A 14 4.66 -3.28 6.54
CA THR A 14 4.94 -2.97 5.12
C THR A 14 6.01 -3.91 4.58
N VAL A 15 5.75 -4.52 3.43
CA VAL A 15 6.73 -5.35 2.72
C VAL A 15 6.82 -4.90 1.26
N ARG A 16 8.04 -4.89 0.70
CA ARG A 16 8.23 -4.79 -0.75
C ARG A 16 7.96 -6.17 -1.35
N TYR A 17 6.86 -6.29 -2.08
CA TYR A 17 6.42 -7.57 -2.66
C TYR A 17 7.10 -7.84 -4.00
N ASP A 18 7.25 -6.80 -4.83
CA ASP A 18 7.95 -6.85 -6.11
C ASP A 18 8.71 -5.53 -6.36
N GLU A 19 9.25 -5.33 -7.57
CA GLU A 19 10.07 -4.17 -7.93
C GLU A 19 9.36 -2.85 -7.60
N ASN A 20 8.10 -2.71 -8.00
CA ASN A 20 7.28 -1.50 -7.82
C ASN A 20 5.98 -1.77 -7.03
N GLU A 21 5.89 -2.92 -6.35
CA GLU A 21 4.71 -3.34 -5.61
C GLU A 21 5.02 -3.48 -4.12
N PHE A 22 4.12 -2.98 -3.29
CA PHE A 22 4.19 -3.08 -1.84
C PHE A 22 2.92 -3.75 -1.32
N CYS A 23 3.10 -4.67 -0.36
CA CYS A 23 1.99 -5.21 0.41
C CYS A 23 2.01 -4.59 1.81
N VAL A 24 0.82 -4.31 2.32
CA VAL A 24 0.62 -3.87 3.70
C VAL A 24 -0.32 -4.86 4.38
N VAL A 25 0.08 -5.35 5.54
CA VAL A 25 -0.79 -6.16 6.42
C VAL A 25 -1.28 -5.26 7.53
N LEU A 26 -2.60 -5.21 7.69
CA LEU A 26 -3.30 -4.40 8.69
C LEU A 26 -4.05 -5.34 9.65
N PRO A 27 -3.45 -5.69 10.81
CA PRO A 27 -4.11 -6.53 11.80
C PRO A 27 -5.43 -5.91 12.30
N ASP A 28 -6.42 -6.75 12.58
CA ASP A 28 -7.72 -6.35 13.14
C ASP A 28 -8.40 -5.18 12.39
N THR A 29 -8.16 -5.07 11.08
CA THR A 29 -8.65 -3.99 10.24
C THR A 29 -9.51 -4.56 9.12
N PRO A 30 -10.84 -4.30 9.12
CA PRO A 30 -11.73 -4.71 8.05
C PRO A 30 -11.42 -4.01 6.71
N LYS A 31 -11.82 -4.60 5.58
CA LYS A 31 -11.53 -4.09 4.23
C LYS A 31 -11.91 -2.63 4.01
N ASP A 32 -13.08 -2.19 4.47
CA ASP A 32 -13.55 -0.81 4.30
C ASP A 32 -12.65 0.20 5.05
N GLU A 33 -12.20 -0.13 6.26
CA GLU A 33 -11.20 0.67 6.98
C GLU A 33 -9.83 0.62 6.30
N ALA A 34 -9.41 -0.55 5.79
CA ALA A 34 -8.17 -0.71 5.04
C ALA A 34 -8.16 0.17 3.77
N GLU A 35 -9.28 0.26 3.05
CA GLU A 35 -9.43 1.12 1.88
C GLU A 35 -9.28 2.61 2.23
N ILE A 36 -9.78 3.05 3.39
CA ILE A 36 -9.58 4.42 3.87
C ILE A 36 -8.09 4.69 4.12
N VAL A 37 -7.37 3.76 4.76
CA VAL A 37 -5.93 3.86 5.00
C VAL A 37 -5.16 3.91 3.68
N MET A 38 -5.49 3.03 2.73
CA MET A 38 -4.85 2.99 1.41
C MET A 38 -5.09 4.28 0.61
N ASN A 39 -6.32 4.80 0.61
CA ASN A 39 -6.65 6.08 -0.04
C ASN A 39 -5.87 7.25 0.56
N ARG A 40 -5.70 7.28 1.88
CA ARG A 40 -4.86 8.28 2.55
C ARG A 40 -3.40 8.18 2.11
N ILE A 41 -2.83 6.98 2.06
CA ILE A 41 -1.44 6.76 1.61
C ILE A 41 -1.28 7.20 0.15
N ALA A 42 -2.20 6.78 -0.73
CA ALA A 42 -2.20 7.16 -2.13
C ALA A 42 -2.27 8.68 -2.31
N GLY A 43 -3.14 9.35 -1.54
CA GLY A 43 -3.23 10.81 -1.51
C GLY A 43 -1.92 11.47 -1.09
N VAL A 44 -1.31 11.04 0.02
CA VAL A 44 -0.02 11.61 0.47
C VAL A 44 1.05 11.46 -0.61
N LEU A 45 1.17 10.29 -1.24
CA LEU A 45 2.16 10.06 -2.29
C LEU A 45 1.88 10.94 -3.53
N ALA A 46 0.62 11.06 -3.96
CA ALA A 46 0.23 11.86 -5.12
C ALA A 46 0.50 13.37 -4.94
N TYR A 47 0.41 13.86 -3.70
CA TYR A 47 0.66 15.27 -3.37
C TYR A 47 2.07 15.53 -2.80
N THR A 48 2.94 14.50 -2.74
CA THR A 48 4.34 14.66 -2.35
C THR A 48 5.22 14.88 -3.58
N ASP A 49 6.04 15.92 -3.53
CA ASP A 49 7.08 16.18 -4.51
C ASP A 49 8.35 15.41 -4.12
N PHE A 50 8.72 14.41 -4.90
CA PHE A 50 9.91 13.58 -4.63
C PHE A 50 11.13 14.17 -5.31
N ALA A 51 12.17 14.42 -4.51
CA ALA A 51 13.50 14.73 -5.01
C ALA A 51 14.23 13.43 -5.40
N VAL A 52 14.47 13.25 -6.69
CA VAL A 52 15.22 12.11 -7.22
C VAL A 52 16.62 12.57 -7.62
N LYS A 53 17.65 11.82 -7.21
CA LYS A 53 19.03 12.15 -7.53
C LYS A 53 19.20 12.26 -9.05
N GLU A 54 19.93 13.27 -9.52
CA GLU A 54 20.17 13.55 -10.95
C GLU A 54 18.91 13.94 -11.75
N VAL A 55 17.78 14.17 -11.07
CA VAL A 55 16.57 14.76 -11.66
C VAL A 55 16.39 16.18 -11.11
N TYR A 56 16.52 17.18 -11.98
CA TYR A 56 16.49 18.61 -11.60
C TYR A 56 15.08 19.20 -11.48
N GLN A 57 14.06 18.35 -11.44
CA GLN A 57 12.67 18.74 -11.24
C GLN A 57 11.98 17.78 -10.26
N PRO A 58 10.98 18.24 -9.50
CA PRO A 58 10.17 17.37 -8.66
C PRO A 58 9.52 16.24 -9.46
N VAL A 59 9.56 15.02 -8.93
CA VAL A 59 8.87 13.87 -9.50
C VAL A 59 7.60 13.63 -8.71
N LYS A 60 6.48 13.50 -9.43
CA LYS A 60 5.21 13.06 -8.85
C LYS A 60 5.03 11.56 -9.06
N VAL A 61 4.50 10.89 -8.05
CA VAL A 61 4.25 9.46 -8.07
C VAL A 61 2.79 9.22 -7.70
N TRP A 62 2.12 8.40 -8.49
CA TRP A 62 0.78 7.91 -8.19
C TRP A 62 0.85 6.41 -7.95
N VAL A 63 0.02 5.92 -7.04
CA VAL A 63 -0.08 4.50 -6.73
C VAL A 63 -1.53 4.06 -6.89
N ARG A 64 -1.69 2.83 -7.32
CA ARG A 64 -2.96 2.10 -7.27
C ARG A 64 -2.92 1.23 -6.04
N ALA A 65 -4.04 1.14 -5.33
CA ALA A 65 -4.14 0.35 -4.12
C ALA A 65 -5.51 -0.32 -4.05
N ALA A 66 -5.52 -1.55 -3.55
CA ALA A 66 -6.71 -2.32 -3.28
C ALA A 66 -6.50 -3.13 -2.00
N ALA A 67 -7.60 -3.53 -1.37
CA ALA A 67 -7.58 -4.28 -0.11
C ALA A 67 -8.51 -5.50 -0.18
N ALA A 68 -8.19 -6.52 0.61
CA ALA A 68 -9.01 -7.69 0.81
C ALA A 68 -8.94 -8.15 2.27
N ASP A 69 -10.05 -8.62 2.81
CA ASP A 69 -10.10 -9.27 4.13
C ASP A 69 -9.50 -10.67 4.09
N LEU A 70 -8.93 -11.12 5.21
CA LEU A 70 -8.57 -12.52 5.43
C LEU A 70 -9.85 -13.36 5.62
N GLN A 71 -9.98 -14.45 4.87
CA GLN A 71 -11.09 -15.39 4.97
C GLN A 71 -10.61 -16.75 5.54
N PRO A 72 -11.50 -17.53 6.17
CA PRO A 72 -11.15 -18.87 6.65
C PRO A 72 -10.59 -19.75 5.53
N GLY A 73 -9.45 -20.38 5.78
CA GLY A 73 -8.79 -21.27 4.83
C GLY A 73 -7.84 -20.56 3.84
N ASP A 74 -7.69 -19.24 3.94
CA ASP A 74 -6.71 -18.54 3.11
C ASP A 74 -5.27 -18.94 3.43
N THR A 75 -4.47 -18.94 2.38
CA THR A 75 -3.02 -18.83 2.47
C THR A 75 -2.62 -17.37 2.28
N ALA A 76 -1.38 -17.01 2.62
CA ALA A 76 -0.86 -15.68 2.31
C ALA A 76 -0.96 -15.37 0.79
N ALA A 77 -0.69 -16.37 -0.05
CA ALA A 77 -0.78 -16.23 -1.50
C ALA A 77 -2.22 -15.93 -1.97
N SER A 78 -3.22 -16.69 -1.50
CA SER A 78 -4.62 -16.48 -1.90
C SER A 78 -5.18 -15.13 -1.45
N LEU A 79 -4.78 -14.66 -0.26
CA LEU A 79 -5.14 -13.33 0.23
C LEU A 79 -4.55 -12.22 -0.66
N ILE A 80 -3.26 -12.29 -0.97
CA ILE A 80 -2.57 -11.32 -1.82
C ILE A 80 -3.18 -11.32 -3.22
N GLU A 81 -3.40 -12.49 -3.82
CA GLU A 81 -4.07 -12.62 -5.12
C GLU A 81 -5.46 -12.00 -5.12
N ARG A 82 -6.25 -12.19 -4.05
CA ARG A 82 -7.58 -11.58 -3.94
C ARG A 82 -7.50 -10.06 -3.90
N ALA A 83 -6.58 -9.48 -3.14
CA ALA A 83 -6.37 -8.03 -3.13
C ALA A 83 -5.93 -7.49 -4.50
N ARG A 84 -5.05 -8.21 -5.20
CA ARG A 84 -4.52 -7.78 -6.51
C ARG A 84 -5.55 -7.76 -7.62
N ARG A 85 -6.62 -8.57 -7.55
CA ARG A 85 -7.69 -8.57 -8.56
C ARG A 85 -8.41 -7.24 -8.69
N ASP A 86 -8.43 -6.45 -7.62
CA ASP A 86 -9.15 -5.18 -7.55
C ASP A 86 -8.19 -3.98 -7.73
N ILE A 87 -6.92 -4.21 -8.12
CA ILE A 87 -5.97 -3.15 -8.51
C ILE A 87 -6.25 -2.80 -9.98
N ASP A 88 -7.13 -1.82 -10.21
CA ASP A 88 -7.34 -1.20 -11.52
C ASP A 88 -6.27 -0.15 -11.82
#